data_AF-A0A452RS95-F1
#
_entry.id   AF-A0A452RS95-F1
#
_cell.length_a   1.000
_cell.length_b   1.000
_cell.length_c   1.000
_cell.angle_alpha   90.00
_cell.angle_beta   90.00
_cell.angle_gamma   90.00
#
_symmetry.space_group_name_H-M   'P 1'
#
loop_
_entity.id
_entity.type
_entity.pdbx_description
1 polymer ?
#
loop_
_entity_poly.entity_id
_entity_poly.type
_entity_poly.pdbx_seq_one_letter_code
_entity_poly.pdbx_strand_id
1 'polypeptide(L)'
;MTKEFIDGSVQTGGKVLVRGNAGISRGAASVTAHVMGTFGVRYRDALAYVQERRFCINSNAGFVHQLREYEAIYLAELTIQMMSPRQIERSLSVHSGPTVSLQKTHEEDDDFGNVQVATLQNG
;
A
#
# COMPACT_ATOMS: atom_id res chain seq x y z
N MET A 1 3.71 15.64 -1.83
CA MET A 1 2.67 16.67 -2.11
C MET A 1 1.26 16.23 -1.68
N THR A 2 0.78 15.04 -2.08
CA THR A 2 -0.59 14.59 -1.75
C THR A 2 -0.78 14.24 -0.27
N LYS A 3 0.17 13.53 0.33
CA LYS A 3 0.10 13.13 1.75
C LYS A 3 0.11 14.35 2.66
N GLU A 4 1.03 15.27 2.44
CA GLU A 4 1.20 16.49 3.23
C GLU A 4 -0.03 17.41 3.12
N PHE A 5 -0.66 17.45 1.94
CA PHE A 5 -1.92 18.16 1.75
C PHE A 5 -3.06 17.56 2.60
N ILE A 6 -3.20 16.24 2.58
CA ILE A 6 -4.22 15.54 3.39
C ILE A 6 -3.92 15.75 4.88
N ASP A 7 -2.68 15.48 5.30
CA ASP A 7 -2.24 15.57 6.69
C ASP A 7 -2.44 17.00 7.23
N GLY A 8 -2.05 18.04 6.49
CA GLY A 8 -2.22 19.42 6.90
C GLY A 8 -3.70 19.83 7.08
N SER A 9 -4.59 19.34 6.22
CA SER A 9 -6.02 19.58 6.38
C SER A 9 -6.60 18.82 7.57
N VAL A 10 -6.22 17.56 7.77
CA VAL A 10 -6.70 16.74 8.91
C VAL A 10 -6.23 17.31 10.24
N GLN A 11 -4.97 17.75 10.33
CA GLN A 11 -4.40 18.36 11.55
C GLN A 11 -5.12 19.65 11.98
N THR A 12 -5.72 20.38 11.02
CA THR A 12 -6.49 21.60 11.30
C THR A 12 -7.98 21.31 11.53
N GLY A 13 -8.39 20.04 11.57
CA GLY A 13 -9.80 19.62 11.71
C GLY A 13 -10.62 19.76 10.42
N GLY A 14 -9.96 19.99 9.29
CA GLY A 14 -10.58 20.05 7.97
C GLY A 14 -10.97 18.68 7.41
N LYS A 15 -11.56 18.69 6.21
CA LYS A 15 -11.95 17.48 5.47
C LYS A 15 -11.45 17.58 4.03
N VAL A 16 -10.91 16.48 3.51
CA VAL A 16 -10.40 16.40 2.14
C VAL A 16 -11.21 15.40 1.32
N LEU A 17 -11.66 15.83 0.14
CA LEU A 17 -12.25 14.95 -0.86
C LEU A 17 -11.18 14.53 -1.86
N VAL A 18 -10.76 13.26 -1.80
CA VAL A 18 -9.89 12.65 -2.81
C VAL A 18 -10.75 11.96 -3.86
N ARG A 19 -10.66 12.38 -5.13
CA ARG A 19 -11.42 11.77 -6.22
C ARG A 19 -10.58 11.54 -7.47
N GLY A 20 -10.88 10.45 -8.18
CA GLY A 20 -10.59 10.32 -9.61
C GLY A 20 -11.81 10.72 -10.44
N ASN A 21 -11.84 10.34 -11.72
CA ASN A 21 -13.03 10.52 -12.56
C ASN A 21 -14.23 9.72 -12.01
N ALA A 22 -14.10 8.40 -11.98
CA ALA A 22 -15.15 7.48 -11.49
C ALA A 22 -15.03 7.16 -9.99
N GLY A 23 -13.93 7.56 -9.34
CA GLY A 23 -13.66 7.20 -7.95
C GLY A 23 -13.46 5.69 -7.72
N ILE A 24 -13.03 4.95 -8.75
CA ILE A 24 -12.83 3.49 -8.71
C ILE A 24 -11.35 3.13 -8.53
N SER A 25 -10.46 3.81 -9.25
CA SER A 25 -9.05 3.43 -9.36
C SER A 25 -8.11 4.51 -8.81
N ARG A 26 -7.76 5.55 -9.57
CA ARG A 26 -6.74 6.55 -9.16
C ARG A 26 -6.95 7.15 -7.76
N GLY A 27 -8.16 7.66 -7.49
CA GLY A 27 -8.48 8.23 -6.18
C GLY A 27 -8.45 7.18 -5.08
N ALA A 28 -8.92 5.96 -5.37
CA ALA A 28 -8.90 4.86 -4.41
C ALA A 28 -7.46 4.46 -4.07
N ALA A 29 -6.58 4.33 -5.06
CA ALA A 29 -5.16 4.03 -4.85
C ALA A 29 -4.48 5.07 -3.96
N SER A 30 -4.70 6.36 -4.20
CA SER A 30 -4.15 7.42 -3.33
C SER A 30 -4.67 7.33 -1.89
N VAL A 31 -5.95 7.01 -1.70
CA VAL A 31 -6.54 6.83 -0.36
C VAL A 31 -5.97 5.57 0.32
N THR A 32 -5.83 4.46 -0.39
CA THR A 32 -5.20 3.23 0.14
C THR A 32 -3.76 3.51 0.60
N ALA A 33 -2.94 4.17 -0.22
CA ALA A 33 -1.58 4.55 0.16
C ALA A 33 -1.55 5.45 1.41
N HIS A 34 -2.47 6.42 1.49
CA HIS A 34 -2.59 7.29 2.66
C HIS A 34 -2.96 6.49 3.92
N VAL A 35 -3.90 5.54 3.83
CA VAL A 35 -4.27 4.68 4.97
C VAL A 35 -3.09 3.83 5.42
N MET A 36 -2.35 3.22 4.49
CA MET A 36 -1.13 2.46 4.81
C MET A 36 -0.14 3.32 5.60
N GLY A 37 0.23 4.48 5.04
CA GLY A 37 1.25 5.36 5.60
C GLY A 37 0.86 6.00 6.93
N THR A 38 -0.43 6.30 7.12
CA THR A 38 -0.94 6.97 8.32
C THR A 38 -1.15 6.00 9.48
N PHE A 39 -1.56 4.76 9.20
CA PHE A 39 -1.95 3.80 10.24
C PHE A 39 -0.98 2.63 10.43
N GLY A 40 0.12 2.53 9.68
CA GLY A 40 1.05 1.41 9.87
C GLY A 40 0.55 0.07 9.35
N VAL A 41 -0.46 0.08 8.48
CA VAL A 41 -1.14 -1.14 8.02
C VAL A 41 -0.66 -1.57 6.63
N ARG A 42 -0.68 -2.88 6.41
CA ARG A 42 -0.29 -3.50 5.15
C ARG A 42 -1.28 -3.21 4.02
N TYR A 43 -0.83 -3.38 2.78
CA TYR A 43 -1.63 -3.10 1.57
C TYR A 43 -2.98 -3.82 1.60
N ARG A 44 -3.01 -5.11 1.96
CA ARG A 44 -4.25 -5.92 2.00
C ARG A 44 -5.26 -5.34 3.00
N ASP A 45 -4.80 -4.99 4.19
CA ASP A 45 -5.64 -4.47 5.26
C ASP A 45 -6.14 -3.06 4.92
N ALA A 46 -5.27 -2.22 4.36
CA ALA A 46 -5.64 -0.90 3.87
C ALA A 46 -6.68 -0.98 2.75
N LEU A 47 -6.49 -1.87 1.77
CA LEU A 47 -7.44 -2.05 0.67
C LEU A 47 -8.80 -2.51 1.20
N ALA A 48 -8.82 -3.51 2.08
CA ALA A 48 -10.05 -4.01 2.69
C ALA A 48 -10.80 -2.90 3.44
N TYR A 49 -10.08 -2.09 4.23
CA TYR A 49 -10.64 -0.95 4.96
C TYR A 49 -11.32 0.07 4.03
N VAL A 50 -10.70 0.39 2.89
CA VAL A 50 -11.26 1.34 1.92
C VAL A 50 -12.42 0.70 1.14
N GLN A 51 -12.31 -0.58 0.77
CA GLN A 51 -13.38 -1.32 0.06
C GLN A 51 -14.64 -1.48 0.91
N GLU A 52 -14.51 -1.68 2.22
CA GLU A 52 -15.66 -1.72 3.15
C GLU A 52 -16.49 -0.42 3.09
N ARG A 53 -15.83 0.73 2.89
CA ARG A 53 -16.49 2.05 2.77
C ARG A 53 -16.95 2.37 1.35
N ARG A 54 -16.38 1.70 0.35
CA ARG A 54 -16.71 1.87 -1.07
C ARG A 54 -16.42 0.59 -1.84
N PHE A 55 -17.41 -0.30 -1.89
CA PHE A 55 -17.29 -1.65 -2.45
C PHE A 55 -16.84 -1.71 -3.91
N CYS A 56 -17.10 -0.64 -4.70
CA CYS A 56 -16.76 -0.60 -6.13
C CYS A 56 -15.30 -0.23 -6.42
N ILE A 57 -14.45 -0.14 -5.40
CA ILE A 57 -13.03 0.10 -5.59
C ILE A 57 -12.38 -1.08 -6.29
N ASN A 58 -11.76 -0.77 -7.43
CA ASN A 58 -11.02 -1.70 -8.24
C ASN A 58 -9.85 -0.96 -8.90
N SER A 59 -8.71 -0.94 -8.20
CA SER A 59 -7.48 -0.37 -8.74
C SER A 59 -6.96 -1.24 -9.88
N ASN A 60 -6.50 -0.62 -10.98
CA ASN A 60 -5.84 -1.38 -12.04
C ASN A 60 -4.56 -2.06 -11.51
N ALA A 61 -4.10 -3.11 -12.22
CA ALA A 61 -2.93 -3.88 -11.83
C ALA A 61 -1.68 -3.02 -11.58
N GLY A 62 -1.45 -1.99 -12.42
CA GLY A 62 -0.33 -1.06 -12.24
C GLY A 62 -0.35 -0.35 -10.89
N PHE A 63 -1.50 0.16 -10.46
CA PHE A 63 -1.64 0.77 -9.13
C PHE A 63 -1.53 -0.26 -8.00
N VAL A 64 -2.03 -1.48 -8.18
CA VAL A 64 -1.87 -2.55 -7.20
C VAL A 64 -0.39 -2.87 -7.00
N HIS A 65 0.38 -3.03 -8.08
CA HIS A 65 1.82 -3.23 -8.00
C HIS A 65 2.51 -2.06 -7.31
N GLN A 66 2.21 -0.82 -7.71
CA GLN A 66 2.78 0.37 -7.06
C GLN A 66 2.47 0.45 -5.57
N LEU A 67 1.27 0.04 -5.14
CA LEU A 67 0.90 0.02 -3.72
C LEU A 67 1.65 -1.06 -2.93
N ARG A 68 1.91 -2.21 -3.54
CA ARG A 68 2.73 -3.28 -2.93
C ARG A 68 4.20 -2.87 -2.82
N GLU A 69 4.76 -2.22 -3.84
CA GLU A 69 6.12 -1.67 -3.76
C GLU A 69 6.20 -0.56 -2.70
N TYR A 70 5.16 0.29 -2.61
CA TYR A 70 5.07 1.33 -1.60
C TYR A 70 5.03 0.77 -0.17
N GLU A 71 4.41 -0.40 0.05
CA GLU A 71 4.40 -1.07 1.36
C GLU A 71 5.82 -1.31 1.88
N ALA A 72 6.72 -1.85 1.05
CA ALA A 72 8.10 -2.10 1.44
C ALA A 72 8.85 -0.80 1.80
N ILE A 73 8.64 0.26 1.01
CA ILE A 73 9.25 1.57 1.25
C ILE A 73 8.76 2.16 2.58
N TYR A 74 7.45 2.19 2.78
CA TYR A 74 6.85 2.76 3.98
C TYR A 74 7.21 1.98 5.25
N LEU A 75 7.22 0.64 5.21
CA LEU A 75 7.62 -0.17 6.36
C LEU A 75 9.09 0.06 6.74
N ALA A 76 9.97 0.26 5.75
CA ALA A 76 11.36 0.64 6.01
C ALA A 76 11.44 2.04 6.68
N GLU A 77 10.69 3.02 6.19
CA GLU A 77 10.60 4.35 6.82
C GLU A 77 10.11 4.27 8.27
N LEU A 78 9.05 3.50 8.54
CA LEU A 78 8.51 3.30 9.87
C LEU A 78 9.52 2.60 10.79
N THR A 79 10.23 1.61 10.27
CA THR A 79 11.29 0.89 11.00
C THR A 79 12.42 1.84 11.41
N ILE A 80 12.87 2.72 10.51
CA ILE A 80 13.90 3.71 10.80
C ILE A 80 13.41 4.72 11.86
N GLN A 81 12.16 5.16 11.78
CA GLN A 81 11.57 6.08 12.76
C GLN A 81 11.46 5.45 14.16
N MET A 82 11.26 4.15 14.25
CA MET A 82 11.17 3.41 15.51
C MET A 82 12.54 3.06 16.12
N MET A 83 13.63 3.15 15.36
CA MET A 83 14.97 2.85 15.85
C MET A 83 15.55 4.00 16.68
N SER A 84 16.32 3.65 17.72
CA SER A 84 17.13 4.64 18.44
C SER A 84 18.31 5.12 17.58
N PRO A 85 18.83 6.35 17.81
CA PRO A 85 19.97 6.88 17.04
C PRO A 85 21.19 5.93 17.02
N ARG A 86 21.45 5.25 18.14
CA ARG A 86 22.56 4.28 18.26
C ARG A 86 22.36 3.02 17.40
N GLN A 87 21.12 2.58 17.22
CA GLN A 87 20.81 1.42 16.37
C GLN A 87 21.01 1.77 14.89
N ILE A 88 20.68 3.00 14.49
CA ILE A 88 20.88 3.50 13.13
C ILE A 88 22.39 3.53 12.79
N GLU A 89 23.23 4.12 13.66
CA GLU A 89 24.69 4.16 13.46
C GLU A 89 25.32 2.76 13.34
N ARG A 90 24.86 1.80 14.16
CA ARG A 90 25.32 0.41 14.10
C ARG A 90 24.93 -0.28 12.79
N SER A 91 23.73 -0.03 12.27
CA SER A 91 23.28 -0.62 11.00
C SER A 91 24.02 -0.03 9.79
N LEU A 92 24.43 1.24 9.84
CA LEU A 92 25.17 1.90 8.77
C LEU A 92 26.67 1.57 8.75
N SER A 93 27.25 1.13 9.87
CA SER A 93 28.68 0.85 10.00
C SER A 93 29.12 -0.54 9.49
N VAL A 94 28.18 -1.37 8.99
CA VAL A 94 28.50 -2.70 8.45
C VAL A 94 28.64 -2.66 6.93
N HIS A 95 29.80 -2.26 6.41
CA HIS A 95 30.35 -2.83 5.17
C HIS A 95 31.86 -2.57 4.97
N SER A 96 32.66 -3.59 5.26
CA SER A 96 33.92 -3.93 4.59
C SER A 96 34.09 -5.45 4.70
N GLY A 97 33.32 -6.22 3.92
CA GLY A 97 33.34 -7.69 3.90
C GLY A 97 32.66 -8.23 2.63
N PRO A 98 33.07 -9.41 2.13
CA PRO A 98 32.82 -9.80 0.75
C PRO A 98 31.37 -10.17 0.49
N THR A 99 30.93 -9.84 -0.73
CA THR A 99 29.60 -10.04 -1.30
C THR A 99 29.13 -11.50 -1.24
N VAL A 100 28.04 -11.75 -0.50
CA VAL A 100 27.28 -13.00 -0.57
C VAL A 100 26.18 -12.83 -1.61
N SER A 101 26.17 -13.71 -2.62
CA SER A 101 25.18 -13.73 -3.69
C SER A 101 23.78 -14.07 -3.15
N LEU A 102 22.84 -13.13 -3.28
CA LEU A 102 21.42 -13.33 -2.98
C LEU A 102 20.79 -14.27 -4.02
N GLN A 103 20.47 -15.50 -3.61
CA GLN A 103 19.55 -16.36 -4.37
C GLN A 103 18.11 -15.86 -4.16
N LYS A 104 17.43 -15.55 -5.27
CA LYS A 104 16.03 -15.13 -5.33
C LYS A 104 15.14 -16.37 -5.23
N THR A 105 14.57 -16.65 -4.06
CA THR A 105 13.49 -17.63 -3.93
C THR A 105 12.20 -16.99 -4.42
N HIS A 106 11.67 -17.54 -5.51
CA HIS A 106 10.37 -17.22 -6.07
C HIS A 106 9.32 -17.98 -5.26
N GLU A 107 8.50 -17.30 -4.47
CA GLU A 107 7.30 -17.90 -3.88
C GLU A 107 6.14 -17.63 -4.84
N GLU A 108 5.71 -18.69 -5.53
CA GLU A 108 4.49 -18.72 -6.32
C GLU A 108 3.31 -18.88 -5.35
N ASP A 109 2.60 -17.78 -5.07
CA ASP A 109 1.25 -17.86 -4.50
C ASP A 109 0.25 -17.86 -5.66
N ASP A 110 -0.01 -19.07 -6.18
CA ASP A 110 -1.18 -19.37 -6.97
C ASP A 110 -2.41 -19.61 -6.06
N ASP A 111 -3.58 -19.36 -6.65
CA ASP A 111 -4.95 -19.66 -6.20
C ASP A 111 -5.71 -18.54 -5.45
N PHE A 112 -6.68 -17.91 -6.13
CA PHE A 112 -8.09 -18.23 -5.91
C PHE A 112 -9.01 -17.51 -6.93
N GLY A 113 -9.74 -18.33 -7.69
CA GLY A 113 -11.18 -18.12 -7.90
C GLY A 113 -11.62 -17.26 -9.08
N ASN A 114 -11.59 -17.84 -10.28
CA ASN A 114 -12.37 -17.37 -11.43
C ASN A 114 -13.87 -17.60 -11.15
N VAL A 115 -14.63 -16.56 -10.77
CA VAL A 115 -16.09 -16.66 -10.62
C VAL A 115 -16.73 -16.67 -12.00
N GLN A 116 -17.16 -17.86 -12.42
CA GLN A 116 -17.90 -18.09 -13.64
C GLN A 116 -19.36 -17.61 -13.44
N VAL A 117 -19.74 -16.54 -14.15
CA VAL A 117 -21.12 -16.07 -14.19
C VAL A 117 -21.90 -16.96 -15.15
N ALA A 118 -22.70 -17.88 -14.61
CA ALA A 118 -23.69 -18.61 -15.39
C ALA A 118 -24.91 -17.70 -15.64
N THR A 119 -25.08 -17.28 -16.88
CA THR A 119 -26.30 -16.59 -17.35
C THR A 119 -27.44 -17.60 -17.43
N LEU A 120 -28.45 -17.45 -16.57
CA LEU A 120 -29.73 -18.15 -16.70
C LEU A 120 -30.49 -17.59 -17.90
N GLN A 121 -30.77 -18.44 -18.88
CA GLN A 121 -31.67 -18.15 -19.99
C GLN A 121 -32.93 -19.01 -19.80
N ASN A 122 -34.02 -18.37 -19.36
CA ASN A 122 -35.37 -18.93 -19.38
C ASN A 122 -36.21 -18.05 -20.30
N GLY A 123 -36.66 -18.63 -21.41
CA GLY A 123 -37.60 -18.09 -22.39
C GLY A 123 -38.08 -19.23 -23.26
#